data_AF-A0A0J6ETS1-F1
#
_entry.id   AF-A0A0J6ETS1-F1
#
_cell.length_a   1.000
_cell.length_b   1.000
_cell.length_c   1.000
_cell.angle_alpha   90.00
_cell.angle_beta   90.00
_cell.angle_gamma   90.00
#
_symmetry.space_group_name_H-M   'P 1'
#
loop_
_entity.id
_entity.type
_entity.pdbx_description
1 polymer ?
#
loop_
_entity_poly.entity_id
_entity_poly.type
_entity_poly.pdbx_seq_one_letter_code
_entity_poly.pdbx_strand_id
1 'polypeptide(L)'
;MAKKTRSLLHGEITYSFAKDEEVNILHRLGYVKQRAKFFDVLHHKRAWMRSIVAHHLGASPNACSVAGPEDWIYGSFNVCIPVTVSSSWRRKRQRLMLRFPLPYRVGDHFCPGNSDEKLRCEAGTYAWLQQNATDVPIPHMYGFAEGLGAARPVGFSATVQKPSVPFLASSLVLRSFGHQLPHPSDIKLYRDKGAK
;
A
#
# COMPACT_ATOMS: atom_id res chain seq x y z
N MET A 1 25.74 13.90 29.81
CA MET A 1 25.81 14.07 28.35
C MET A 1 24.50 13.61 27.72
N ALA A 2 23.88 14.40 26.85
CA ALA A 2 22.67 13.98 26.14
C ALA A 2 22.99 12.78 25.23
N LYS A 3 22.16 11.73 25.25
CA LYS A 3 22.36 10.55 24.40
C LYS A 3 22.13 10.94 22.94
N LYS A 4 23.09 10.67 22.06
CA LYS A 4 22.95 10.91 20.62
C LYS A 4 21.97 9.91 20.02
N THR A 5 20.88 10.41 19.42
CA THR A 5 19.86 9.61 18.75
C THR A 5 20.01 9.67 17.23
N ARG A 6 19.42 8.70 16.52
CA ARG A 6 19.24 8.70 15.06
C ARG A 6 17.80 8.30 14.71
N SER A 7 17.26 8.85 13.63
CA SER A 7 15.88 8.58 13.21
C SER A 7 15.76 7.27 12.43
N LEU A 8 14.73 6.49 12.74
CA LEU A 8 14.23 5.35 11.97
C LEU A 8 12.88 5.72 11.33
N LEU A 9 12.30 4.78 10.56
CA LEU A 9 10.93 4.97 10.04
C LEU A 9 9.88 5.09 11.14
N HIS A 10 10.12 4.43 12.27
CA HIS A 10 9.22 4.35 13.43
C HIS A 10 10.02 4.76 14.68
N GLY A 11 10.12 6.07 14.93
CA GLY A 11 10.79 6.62 16.10
C GLY A 11 12.30 6.82 15.96
N GLU A 12 12.96 6.98 17.10
CA GLU A 12 14.39 7.21 17.19
C GLU A 12 15.11 6.03 17.86
N ILE A 13 16.40 5.89 17.57
CA ILE A 13 17.25 4.85 18.15
C ILE A 13 18.52 5.45 18.74
N THR A 14 18.93 4.90 19.88
CA THR A 14 20.22 5.21 20.54
C THR A 14 21.23 4.09 20.24
N TYR A 15 22.53 4.39 20.37
CA TYR A 15 23.56 3.36 20.23
C TYR A 15 23.37 2.19 21.20
N SER A 16 23.07 2.49 22.48
CA SER A 16 22.86 1.47 23.51
C SER A 16 21.72 0.51 23.18
N PHE A 17 20.67 0.97 22.47
CA PHE A 17 19.61 0.08 22.00
C PHE A 17 20.03 -0.67 20.74
N ALA A 18 20.65 0.03 19.77
CA ALA A 18 21.09 -0.55 18.51
C ALA A 18 22.09 -1.72 18.67
N LYS A 19 22.96 -1.68 19.69
CA LYS A 19 23.93 -2.75 19.95
C LYS A 19 23.30 -4.06 20.45
N ASP A 20 22.09 -3.99 21.03
CA ASP A 20 21.40 -5.15 21.60
C ASP A 20 20.34 -5.71 20.63
N GLU A 21 20.22 -5.13 19.43
CA GLU A 21 19.25 -5.50 18.39
C GLU A 21 19.89 -6.39 17.33
N GLU A 22 19.30 -7.56 17.05
CA GLU A 22 19.77 -8.52 16.04
C GLU A 22 19.35 -8.18 14.60
N VAL A 23 19.19 -6.89 14.30
CA VAL A 23 18.75 -6.40 13.00
C VAL A 23 19.77 -5.42 12.42
N ASN A 24 19.86 -5.35 11.10
CA ASN A 24 20.78 -4.43 10.45
C ASN A 24 20.27 -2.97 10.58
N ILE A 25 20.57 -2.34 11.72
CA ILE A 25 20.19 -0.95 12.04
C ILE A 25 20.79 0.02 11.04
N LEU A 26 22.01 -0.20 10.57
CA LEU A 26 22.67 0.66 9.58
C LEU A 26 21.86 0.74 8.28
N HIS A 27 21.36 -0.40 7.82
CA HIS A 27 20.46 -0.45 6.67
C HIS A 27 19.12 0.26 6.96
N ARG A 28 18.54 0.06 8.14
CA ARG A 28 17.26 0.70 8.53
C ARG A 28 17.33 2.22 8.64
N LEU A 29 18.48 2.78 9.02
CA LEU A 29 18.71 4.22 9.05
C LEU A 29 18.59 4.85 7.64
N GLY A 30 18.93 4.11 6.59
CA GLY A 30 18.80 4.56 5.21
C GLY A 30 17.34 4.73 4.76
N TYR A 31 16.40 4.01 5.37
CA TYR A 31 15.01 3.98 4.96
C TYR A 31 14.31 5.33 5.08
N VAL A 32 14.69 6.19 6.04
CA VAL A 32 14.06 7.50 6.22
C VAL A 32 14.22 8.36 4.96
N LYS A 33 15.45 8.45 4.43
CA LYS A 33 15.74 9.22 3.22
C LYS A 33 15.14 8.56 1.97
N GLN A 34 15.23 7.24 1.88
CA GLN A 34 14.69 6.49 0.73
C GLN A 34 13.16 6.57 0.67
N ARG A 35 12.47 6.53 1.81
CA ARG A 35 11.02 6.74 1.90
C ARG A 35 10.64 8.13 1.42
N ALA A 36 11.28 9.18 1.92
CA ALA A 36 10.99 10.55 1.52
C ALA A 36 11.12 10.71 -0.01
N LYS A 37 12.26 10.30 -0.57
CA LYS A 37 12.51 10.34 -2.02
C LYS A 37 11.43 9.60 -2.82
N PHE A 38 11.03 8.41 -2.38
CA PHE A 38 10.02 7.62 -3.09
C PHE A 38 8.62 8.22 -3.00
N PHE A 39 8.23 8.74 -1.83
CA PHE A 39 6.94 9.40 -1.65
C PHE A 39 6.84 10.68 -2.47
N ASP A 40 7.93 11.43 -2.61
CA ASP A 40 8.01 12.59 -3.50
C ASP A 40 7.78 12.18 -4.95
N VAL A 41 8.39 11.09 -5.42
CA VAL A 41 8.16 10.56 -6.78
C VAL A 41 6.68 10.24 -6.99
N LEU A 42 6.06 9.52 -6.05
CA LEU A 42 4.63 9.17 -6.13
C LEU A 42 3.74 10.41 -6.16
N HIS A 43 4.09 11.44 -5.38
CA HIS A 43 3.32 12.68 -5.30
C HIS A 43 3.28 13.41 -6.65
N HIS A 44 4.43 13.50 -7.32
CA HIS A 44 4.54 14.11 -8.64
C HIS A 44 3.91 13.24 -9.75
N LYS A 45 3.73 11.94 -9.51
CA LYS A 45 3.12 11.01 -10.47
C LYS A 45 1.60 10.85 -10.31
N ARG A 46 0.93 11.59 -9.42
CA ARG A 46 -0.55 11.50 -9.24
C ARG A 46 -1.34 11.73 -10.53
N ALA A 47 -0.90 12.66 -11.39
CA ALA A 47 -1.55 12.87 -12.70
C ALA A 47 -1.43 11.65 -13.61
N TRP A 48 -0.29 10.98 -13.60
CA TRP A 48 -0.06 9.73 -14.32
C TRP A 48 -0.91 8.58 -13.74
N MET A 49 -0.98 8.45 -12.42
CA MET A 49 -1.84 7.45 -11.75
C MET A 49 -3.30 7.61 -12.17
N ARG A 50 -3.79 8.85 -12.21
CA ARG A 50 -5.14 9.21 -12.67
C ARG A 50 -5.39 8.75 -14.10
N SER A 51 -4.48 9.06 -15.03
CA SER A 51 -4.62 8.66 -16.43
C SER A 51 -4.62 7.14 -16.62
N ILE A 52 -3.77 6.42 -15.89
CA ILE A 52 -3.68 4.97 -15.97
C ILE A 52 -4.94 4.31 -15.39
N VAL A 53 -5.42 4.73 -14.23
CA VAL A 53 -6.66 4.19 -13.65
C VAL A 53 -7.82 4.42 -14.60
N ALA A 54 -7.93 5.62 -15.17
CA ALA A 54 -8.95 5.95 -16.15
C ALA A 54 -8.88 5.01 -17.37
N HIS A 55 -7.69 4.80 -17.92
CA HIS A 55 -7.45 3.88 -19.03
C HIS A 55 -7.90 2.43 -18.70
N HIS A 56 -7.48 1.88 -17.56
CA HIS A 56 -7.85 0.51 -17.16
C HIS A 56 -9.35 0.31 -16.90
N LEU A 57 -10.08 1.39 -16.57
CA LEU A 57 -11.52 1.33 -16.32
C LEU A 57 -12.37 1.80 -17.51
N GLY A 58 -11.75 2.20 -18.63
CA GLY A 58 -12.47 2.84 -19.74
C GLY A 58 -13.19 4.14 -19.34
N ALA A 59 -12.66 4.86 -18.35
CA ALA A 59 -13.22 6.09 -17.82
C ALA A 59 -12.44 7.33 -18.32
N SER A 60 -13.02 8.52 -18.15
CA SER A 60 -12.30 9.78 -18.35
C SER A 60 -11.32 10.03 -17.19
N PRO A 61 -10.10 10.54 -17.44
CA PRO A 61 -9.20 11.00 -16.38
C PRO A 61 -9.82 12.02 -15.43
N ASN A 62 -10.77 12.85 -15.90
CA ASN A 62 -11.46 13.85 -15.07
C ASN A 62 -12.46 13.21 -14.09
N ALA A 63 -12.89 11.98 -14.36
CA ALA A 63 -13.73 11.20 -13.47
C ALA A 63 -12.94 10.51 -12.35
N CYS A 64 -11.60 10.57 -12.38
CA CYS A 64 -10.72 9.89 -11.44
C CYS A 64 -10.04 10.90 -10.51
N SER A 65 -10.20 10.72 -9.20
CA SER A 65 -9.60 11.54 -8.15
C SER A 65 -8.62 10.69 -7.33
N VAL A 66 -7.34 11.05 -7.36
CA VAL A 66 -6.27 10.38 -6.62
C VAL A 66 -6.06 11.10 -5.29
N ALA A 67 -6.05 10.36 -4.19
CA ALA A 67 -5.92 10.94 -2.85
C ALA A 67 -4.55 11.61 -2.61
N GLY A 68 -4.53 12.64 -1.77
CA GLY A 68 -3.30 13.32 -1.35
C GLY A 68 -2.46 12.47 -0.37
N PRO A 69 -1.19 12.84 -0.16
CA PRO A 69 -0.27 12.10 0.73
C PRO A 69 -0.79 11.86 2.14
N GLU A 70 -1.63 12.75 2.66
CA GLU A 70 -2.31 12.67 3.95
C GLU A 70 -3.21 11.44 4.11
N ASP A 71 -3.72 10.92 3.00
CA ASP A 71 -4.65 9.79 2.94
C ASP A 71 -3.97 8.49 2.47
N TRP A 72 -2.65 8.52 2.23
CA TRP A 72 -1.92 7.34 1.79
C TRP A 72 -1.75 6.33 2.94
N ILE A 73 -2.03 5.07 2.64
CA ILE A 73 -1.93 3.97 3.60
C ILE A 73 -0.68 3.18 3.28
N TYR A 74 0.31 3.17 4.15
CA TYR A 74 1.54 2.42 3.95
C TYR A 74 1.77 1.42 5.07
N GLY A 75 2.38 0.30 4.71
CA GLY A 75 2.84 -0.72 5.64
C GLY A 75 4.31 -1.05 5.41
N SER A 76 4.71 -2.24 5.84
CA SER A 76 6.11 -2.69 5.76
C SER A 76 6.65 -2.84 4.35
N PHE A 77 5.82 -3.12 3.35
CA PHE A 77 6.30 -3.46 1.99
C PHE A 77 5.59 -2.73 0.87
N ASN A 78 4.47 -2.08 1.14
CA ASN A 78 3.69 -1.38 0.13
C ASN A 78 3.18 -0.04 0.67
N VAL A 79 3.06 0.94 -0.22
CA VAL A 79 2.22 2.12 -0.04
C VAL A 79 1.00 1.99 -0.94
N CYS A 80 -0.17 2.33 -0.40
CA CYS A 80 -1.46 2.19 -1.04
C CYS A 80 -2.10 3.58 -1.15
N ILE A 81 -2.40 3.97 -2.39
CA ILE A 81 -2.95 5.27 -2.74
C ILE A 81 -4.42 5.06 -3.14
N PRO A 82 -5.38 5.59 -2.35
CA PRO A 82 -6.78 5.53 -2.71
C PRO A 82 -7.08 6.34 -3.98
N VAL A 83 -7.91 5.79 -4.87
CA VAL A 83 -8.41 6.46 -6.06
C VAL A 83 -9.93 6.32 -6.12
N THR A 84 -10.63 7.44 -6.21
CA THR A 84 -12.09 7.48 -6.35
C THR A 84 -12.45 7.77 -7.79
N VAL A 85 -13.31 6.93 -8.37
CA VAL A 85 -13.80 7.08 -9.74
C VAL A 85 -15.29 7.35 -9.72
N SER A 86 -15.70 8.52 -10.23
CA SER A 86 -17.09 8.91 -10.39
C SER A 86 -17.62 8.44 -11.74
N SER A 87 -18.47 7.42 -11.76
CA SER A 87 -19.16 7.01 -12.99
C SER A 87 -20.48 7.78 -13.13
N SER A 88 -20.69 8.44 -14.27
CA SER A 88 -21.99 8.99 -14.66
C SER A 88 -23.03 7.89 -14.90
N TRP A 89 -22.59 6.71 -15.35
CA TRP A 89 -23.45 5.59 -15.76
C TRP A 89 -24.05 4.80 -14.58
N ARG A 90 -23.30 4.58 -13.50
CA ARG A 90 -23.73 3.68 -12.40
C ARG A 90 -24.22 4.39 -11.12
N ARG A 91 -24.26 5.73 -11.06
CA ARG A 91 -24.54 6.53 -9.83
C ARG A 91 -23.74 6.09 -8.57
N LYS A 92 -22.71 5.27 -8.73
CA LYS A 92 -21.96 4.65 -7.63
C LYS A 92 -20.49 5.04 -7.79
N ARG A 93 -19.93 5.67 -6.76
CA ARG A 93 -18.50 5.99 -6.69
C ARG A 93 -17.75 4.68 -6.47
N GLN A 94 -16.87 4.32 -7.40
CA GLN A 94 -16.00 3.18 -7.24
C GLN A 94 -14.72 3.63 -6.55
N ARG A 95 -14.30 2.90 -5.51
CA ARG A 95 -13.05 3.18 -4.78
C ARG A 95 -12.05 2.08 -5.07
N LEU A 96 -10.89 2.50 -5.56
CA LEU A 96 -9.75 1.65 -5.86
C LEU A 96 -8.59 1.95 -4.93
N MET A 97 -7.71 0.97 -4.78
CA MET A 97 -6.42 1.11 -4.13
C MET A 97 -5.34 0.79 -5.15
N LEU A 98 -4.50 1.78 -5.47
CA LEU A 98 -3.24 1.56 -6.16
C LEU A 98 -2.19 1.18 -5.13
N ARG A 99 -1.56 0.02 -5.29
CA ARG A 99 -0.53 -0.49 -4.37
C ARG A 99 0.81 -0.44 -5.09
N PHE A 100 1.78 0.21 -4.47
CA PHE A 100 3.15 0.31 -4.95
C PHE A 100 4.06 -0.41 -3.95
N PRO A 101 4.92 -1.35 -4.40
CA PRO A 101 6.00 -1.87 -3.60
C PRO A 101 6.88 -0.74 -3.08
N LEU A 102 7.45 -0.90 -1.89
CA LEU A 102 8.45 0.00 -1.33
C LEU A 102 9.85 -0.52 -1.75
N PRO A 103 10.54 0.10 -2.73
CA PRO A 103 11.77 -0.46 -3.31
C PRO A 103 12.86 -0.68 -2.26
N TYR A 104 12.93 0.23 -1.28
CA TYR A 104 13.86 0.16 -0.15
C TYR A 104 13.57 -0.95 0.86
N ARG A 105 12.38 -1.58 0.80
CA ARG A 105 12.00 -2.70 1.67
C ARG A 105 12.11 -4.06 0.99
N VAL A 106 12.05 -4.09 -0.34
CA VAL A 106 12.14 -5.32 -1.13
C VAL A 106 13.56 -5.56 -1.67
N GLY A 107 14.52 -4.69 -1.34
CA GLY A 107 15.91 -4.85 -1.74
C GLY A 107 16.16 -4.57 -3.22
N ASP A 108 15.27 -3.82 -3.88
CA ASP A 108 15.32 -3.56 -5.32
C ASP A 108 16.61 -2.83 -5.75
N HIS A 109 17.18 -2.04 -4.86
CA HIS A 109 18.46 -1.38 -5.11
C HIS A 109 19.63 -2.38 -5.18
N PHE A 110 19.58 -3.45 -4.38
CA PHE A 110 20.62 -4.48 -4.33
C PHE A 110 20.41 -5.54 -5.42
N CYS A 111 19.16 -5.92 -5.68
CA CYS A 111 18.76 -6.84 -6.72
C CYS A 111 17.63 -6.20 -7.54
N PRO A 112 17.98 -5.49 -8.64
CA PRO A 112 17.01 -4.83 -9.50
C PRO A 112 15.99 -5.81 -10.06
N GLY A 113 14.71 -5.46 -9.96
CA GLY A 113 13.59 -6.30 -10.43
C GLY A 113 12.85 -7.01 -9.31
N ASN A 114 13.33 -6.95 -8.06
CA ASN A 114 12.60 -7.48 -6.89
C ASN A 114 11.22 -6.83 -6.72
N SER A 115 11.09 -5.53 -7.05
CA SER A 115 9.78 -4.85 -7.02
C SER A 115 8.81 -5.46 -8.03
N ASP A 116 9.27 -5.72 -9.26
CA ASP A 116 8.46 -6.27 -10.34
C ASP A 116 8.13 -7.74 -10.09
N GLU A 117 9.10 -8.51 -9.59
CA GLU A 117 8.89 -9.91 -9.20
C GLU A 117 7.82 -10.03 -8.10
N LYS A 118 7.85 -9.14 -7.11
CA LYS A 118 6.81 -9.06 -6.09
C LYS A 118 5.43 -8.78 -6.70
N LEU A 119 5.35 -7.87 -7.67
CA LEU A 119 4.10 -7.53 -8.34
C LEU A 119 3.56 -8.69 -9.17
N ARG A 120 4.42 -9.38 -9.93
CA ARG A 120 4.05 -10.58 -10.70
C ARG A 120 3.53 -11.68 -9.79
N CYS A 121 4.20 -11.96 -8.68
CA CYS A 121 3.74 -12.93 -7.69
C CYS A 121 2.37 -12.55 -7.10
N GLU A 122 2.16 -11.28 -6.74
CA GLU A 122 0.86 -10.80 -6.26
C GLU A 122 -0.21 -10.96 -7.33
N ALA A 123 0.06 -10.54 -8.57
CA ALA A 123 -0.87 -10.66 -9.70
C ALA A 123 -1.26 -12.12 -9.99
N GLY A 124 -0.27 -13.02 -10.04
CA GLY A 124 -0.50 -14.45 -10.22
C GLY A 124 -1.36 -15.05 -9.10
N THR A 125 -1.10 -14.64 -7.85
CA THR A 125 -1.89 -15.08 -6.69
C THR A 125 -3.34 -14.62 -6.79
N TYR A 126 -3.59 -13.35 -7.12
CA TYR A 126 -4.95 -12.84 -7.31
C TYR A 126 -5.66 -13.53 -8.48
N ALA A 127 -4.99 -13.71 -9.61
CA ALA A 127 -5.57 -14.40 -10.78
C ALA A 127 -5.98 -15.83 -10.42
N TRP A 128 -5.11 -16.57 -9.74
CA TRP A 128 -5.40 -17.92 -9.30
C TRP A 128 -6.57 -17.97 -8.31
N LEU A 129 -6.57 -17.12 -7.28
CA LEU A 129 -7.65 -17.08 -6.28
C LEU A 129 -9.00 -16.69 -6.89
N GLN A 130 -9.01 -15.71 -7.80
CA GLN A 130 -10.25 -15.28 -8.46
C GLN A 130 -10.84 -16.36 -9.37
N GLN A 131 -10.00 -17.23 -9.93
CA GLN A 131 -10.45 -18.34 -10.79
C GLN A 131 -10.84 -19.59 -9.99
N ASN A 132 -10.12 -19.90 -8.91
CA ASN A 132 -10.20 -21.20 -8.24
C ASN A 132 -10.85 -21.15 -6.84
N ALA A 133 -10.94 -19.98 -6.21
CA ALA A 133 -11.41 -19.80 -4.83
C ALA A 133 -12.47 -18.69 -4.75
N THR A 134 -13.56 -18.86 -5.52
CA THR A 134 -14.61 -17.84 -5.69
C THR A 134 -15.45 -17.58 -4.43
N ASP A 135 -15.43 -18.52 -3.50
CA ASP A 135 -16.06 -18.46 -2.17
C ASP A 135 -15.25 -17.63 -1.17
N VAL A 136 -13.94 -17.46 -1.41
CA VAL A 136 -13.07 -16.64 -0.54
C VAL A 136 -13.28 -15.16 -0.85
N PRO A 137 -13.66 -14.32 0.14
CA PRO A 137 -13.97 -12.92 -0.09
C PRO A 137 -12.71 -12.06 -0.24
N ILE A 138 -11.97 -12.22 -1.34
CA ILE A 138 -10.79 -11.41 -1.65
C ILE A 138 -11.15 -10.11 -2.38
N PRO A 139 -10.34 -9.04 -2.27
CA PRO A 139 -10.44 -7.87 -3.14
C PRO A 139 -10.33 -8.28 -4.62
N HIS A 140 -11.08 -7.61 -5.49
CA HIS A 140 -10.94 -7.84 -6.93
C HIS A 140 -9.74 -7.04 -7.45
N MET A 141 -8.80 -7.71 -8.13
CA MET A 141 -7.72 -7.06 -8.87
C MET A 141 -8.23 -6.63 -10.26
N TYR A 142 -8.08 -5.36 -10.61
CA TYR A 142 -8.46 -4.82 -11.92
C TYR A 142 -7.32 -4.78 -12.92
N GLY A 143 -6.09 -4.77 -12.41
CA GLY A 143 -4.92 -4.71 -13.26
C GLY A 143 -3.66 -4.52 -12.43
N PHE A 144 -2.54 -4.75 -13.11
CA PHE A 144 -1.22 -4.46 -12.59
C PHE A 144 -0.38 -3.88 -13.73
N ALA A 145 0.73 -3.25 -13.37
CA ALA A 145 1.73 -2.83 -14.32
C ALA A 145 3.11 -2.97 -13.69
N GLU A 146 4.08 -3.31 -14.51
CA GLU A 146 5.49 -3.35 -14.14
C GLU A 146 6.19 -2.03 -14.45
N GLY A 147 7.32 -1.80 -13.80
CA GLY A 147 8.16 -0.65 -14.05
C GLY A 147 8.96 -0.77 -15.35
N LEU A 148 8.38 -0.41 -16.51
CA LEU A 148 9.12 -0.32 -17.77
C LEU A 148 9.97 0.97 -17.82
N GLY A 149 11.14 0.94 -17.17
CA GLY A 149 12.21 1.94 -17.32
C GLY A 149 11.79 3.40 -17.09
N ALA A 150 12.44 4.34 -17.77
CA ALA A 150 12.29 5.79 -17.57
C ALA A 150 10.85 6.32 -17.77
N ALA A 151 10.02 5.63 -18.54
CA ALA A 151 8.63 6.03 -18.81
C ALA A 151 7.65 5.61 -17.70
N ARG A 152 7.90 4.49 -17.03
CA ARG A 152 7.08 3.92 -15.94
C ARG A 152 7.99 3.54 -14.77
N PRO A 153 8.39 4.50 -13.92
CA PRO A 153 9.42 4.22 -12.91
C PRO A 153 8.92 3.38 -11.73
N VAL A 154 7.62 3.07 -11.65
CA VAL A 154 7.04 2.31 -10.54
C VAL A 154 5.91 1.42 -11.04
N GLY A 155 6.02 0.11 -10.81
CA GLY A 155 4.93 -0.82 -10.99
C GLY A 155 3.86 -0.69 -9.90
N PHE A 156 2.63 -1.09 -10.20
CA PHE A 156 1.52 -1.06 -9.26
C PHE A 156 0.55 -2.23 -9.45
N SER A 157 -0.21 -2.54 -8.41
CA SER A 157 -1.43 -3.35 -8.51
C SER A 157 -2.65 -2.52 -8.13
N ALA A 158 -3.76 -2.67 -8.87
CA ALA A 158 -5.01 -1.95 -8.64
C ALA A 158 -6.08 -2.89 -8.14
N THR A 159 -6.61 -2.66 -6.93
CA THR A 159 -7.64 -3.50 -6.30
C THR A 159 -8.84 -2.67 -5.87
N VAL A 160 -10.05 -3.27 -5.79
CA VAL A 160 -11.18 -2.61 -5.11
C VAL A 160 -10.78 -2.32 -3.67
N GLN A 161 -11.04 -1.11 -3.18
CA GLN A 161 -11.03 -0.84 -1.76
C GLN A 161 -12.23 -1.57 -1.11
N LYS A 162 -12.03 -2.81 -0.67
CA LYS A 162 -12.89 -3.46 0.32
C LYS A 162 -12.48 -2.95 1.72
N PRO A 163 -13.37 -2.92 2.73
CA PRO A 163 -12.95 -2.69 4.11
C PRO A 163 -11.77 -3.60 4.44
N SER A 164 -10.75 -3.05 5.10
CA SER A 164 -9.40 -3.59 5.19
C SER A 164 -9.35 -5.03 5.73
N VAL A 165 -8.43 -5.86 5.25
CA VAL A 165 -8.28 -7.29 5.62
C VAL A 165 -8.21 -7.60 7.15
N PRO A 166 -7.71 -6.72 8.06
CA PRO A 166 -7.84 -6.94 9.50
C PRO A 166 -9.30 -7.05 9.96
N PHE A 167 -10.22 -6.40 9.25
CA PHE A 167 -11.67 -6.50 9.45
C PHE A 167 -12.18 -7.88 9.07
N LEU A 168 -11.69 -8.51 7.99
CA LEU A 168 -12.14 -9.84 7.57
C LEU A 168 -11.59 -10.95 8.48
N ALA A 169 -10.30 -10.90 8.83
CA ALA A 169 -9.71 -11.86 9.76
C ALA A 169 -10.33 -11.75 11.17
N SER A 170 -10.48 -10.52 11.70
CA SER A 170 -11.11 -10.32 13.01
C SER A 170 -12.62 -10.57 12.97
N SER A 171 -13.32 -10.28 11.87
CA SER A 171 -14.78 -10.52 11.78
C SER A 171 -15.12 -12.00 11.62
N LEU A 172 -14.30 -12.80 10.93
CA LEU A 172 -14.48 -14.25 10.87
C LEU A 172 -14.30 -14.87 12.27
N VAL A 173 -13.28 -14.44 13.00
CA VAL A 173 -13.02 -14.88 14.39
C VAL A 173 -14.13 -14.38 15.35
N LEU A 174 -14.53 -13.11 15.29
CA LEU A 174 -15.58 -12.59 16.17
C LEU A 174 -16.95 -13.21 15.90
N ARG A 175 -17.25 -13.54 14.63
CA ARG A 175 -18.47 -14.26 14.26
C ARG A 175 -18.46 -15.71 14.74
N SER A 176 -17.32 -16.39 14.76
CA SER A 176 -17.24 -17.75 15.34
C SER A 176 -17.48 -17.77 16.86
N PHE A 177 -17.38 -16.63 17.54
CA PHE A 177 -17.67 -16.47 18.97
C PHE A 177 -18.99 -15.71 19.26
N GLY A 178 -19.84 -15.46 18.25
CA GLY A 178 -21.19 -14.90 18.45
C GLY A 178 -21.25 -13.39 18.77
N HIS A 179 -20.17 -12.64 18.56
CA HIS A 179 -20.17 -11.19 18.81
C HIS A 179 -20.70 -10.38 17.64
N GLN A 180 -21.50 -9.35 17.94
CA GLN A 180 -21.99 -8.38 16.95
C GLN A 180 -20.84 -7.43 16.56
N LEU A 181 -20.67 -7.20 15.25
CA LEU A 181 -19.59 -6.35 14.74
C LEU A 181 -19.82 -4.89 15.17
N PRO A 182 -18.77 -4.16 15.59
CA PRO A 182 -18.88 -2.73 15.88
C PRO A 182 -19.25 -1.93 14.62
N HIS A 183 -20.00 -0.85 14.80
CA HIS A 183 -20.43 0.01 13.70
C HIS A 183 -19.20 0.66 13.03
N PRO A 184 -19.19 0.88 11.69
CA PRO A 184 -18.03 1.42 10.98
C PRO A 184 -17.49 2.76 11.51
N SER A 185 -18.30 3.52 12.24
CA SER A 185 -17.89 4.77 12.93
C SER A 185 -16.99 4.54 14.15
N ASP A 186 -17.04 3.37 14.76
CA ASP A 186 -16.40 3.05 16.04
C ASP A 186 -15.02 2.41 15.82
N ILE A 187 -14.75 2.00 14.58
CA ILE A 187 -13.51 1.35 14.17
C ILE A 187 -12.49 2.44 13.84
N LYS A 188 -11.61 2.73 14.79
CA LYS A 188 -10.31 3.35 14.48
C LYS A 188 -9.59 2.38 13.54
N LEU A 189 -9.59 2.71 12.23
CA LEU A 189 -8.60 2.17 11.29
C LEU A 189 -7.24 2.20 11.98
N TYR A 190 -6.38 1.20 11.72
CA TYR A 190 -5.00 1.21 12.16
C TYR A 190 -4.28 2.41 11.51
N ARG A 191 -4.55 3.60 12.02
CA ARG A 191 -3.64 4.72 12.09
C ARG A 191 -2.63 4.20 13.09
N ASP A 192 -1.42 3.92 12.62
CA ASP A 192 -0.30 3.70 13.51
C ASP A 192 -0.17 4.96 14.37
N LYS A 193 -0.89 4.97 15.49
CA LYS A 193 -0.80 6.01 16.50
C LYS A 193 0.54 5.72 17.14
N GLY A 194 1.52 6.55 16.78
CA GLY A 194 2.86 6.49 17.32
C GLY A 194 2.85 6.08 18.79
N ALA A 195 3.60 5.03 19.09
CA ALA A 195 3.96 4.72 20.46
C ALA A 195 4.62 5.98 21.06
N LYS A 196 4.21 6.24 22.30
CA LYS A 196 4.48 7.42 23.14
C LYS A 196 5.90 7.95 23.09
#